data_AF-A0A6L7CMI7-F1
#
_entry.id   AF-A0A6L7CMI7-F1
#
_cell.length_a   1.000
_cell.length_b   1.000
_cell.length_c   1.000
_cell.angle_alpha   90.00
_cell.angle_beta   90.00
_cell.angle_gamma   90.00
#
_symmetry.space_group_name_H-M   'P 1'
#
loop_
_entity.id
_entity.type
_entity.pdbx_description
1 polymer ?
#
loop_
_entity_poly.entity_id
_entity_poly.type
_entity_poly.pdbx_seq_one_letter_code
_entity_poly.pdbx_strand_id
1 'polypeptide(L)'
;HVLLMAAIPVICAFIGTTQIGWNFGDGTILKLSWFTGLALAVLFYGVMLAGVAVMGRVIWWMARNYPQRPSLAHCMVFAGYVATPLFLSGLVALYPLVWLCALVGTVALFYTGYLLYLGIPSFLNINKEEGLSFSSSTLAIGVLVLEVLLALTVILWGYGYRLF
;
A
#
# COMPACT_ATOMS: atom_id res chain seq x y z
N HIS A 1 0.81 11.83 -10.29
CA HIS A 1 1.45 11.82 -8.96
C HIS A 1 1.68 10.39 -8.46
N VAL A 2 0.67 9.52 -8.42
CA VAL A 2 0.77 8.12 -7.93
C VAL A 2 1.95 7.34 -8.53
N LEU A 3 2.12 7.41 -9.86
CA LEU A 3 3.21 6.69 -10.55
C LEU A 3 4.61 7.03 -10.02
N LEU A 4 4.84 8.29 -9.68
CA LEU A 4 6.12 8.76 -9.13
C LEU A 4 6.24 8.42 -7.65
N MET A 5 5.17 8.60 -6.87
CA MET A 5 5.20 8.30 -5.43
C MET A 5 5.40 6.80 -5.16
N ALA A 6 4.78 5.94 -5.97
CA ALA A 6 4.97 4.49 -5.88
C ALA A 6 6.39 4.04 -6.29
N ALA A 7 7.17 4.87 -6.99
CA ALA A 7 8.55 4.53 -7.33
C ALA A 7 9.49 4.66 -6.13
N ILE A 8 9.20 5.57 -5.19
CA ILE A 8 9.98 5.81 -3.97
C ILE A 8 10.18 4.50 -3.15
N PRO A 9 9.11 3.82 -2.68
CA PRO A 9 9.25 2.59 -1.91
C PRO A 9 9.96 1.48 -2.70
N VAL A 10 9.78 1.41 -4.03
CA VAL A 10 10.41 0.38 -4.88
C VAL A 10 11.91 0.59 -4.99
N ILE A 11 12.35 1.82 -5.27
CA ILE A 11 13.77 2.14 -5.39
C ILE A 11 14.46 1.95 -4.03
N CYS A 12 13.85 2.43 -2.96
CA CYS A 12 14.37 2.28 -1.60
C CYS A 12 14.47 0.81 -1.18
N ALA A 13 13.44 0.01 -1.43
CA ALA A 13 13.45 -1.42 -1.13
C ALA A 13 14.47 -2.17 -1.99
N PHE A 14 14.60 -1.83 -3.27
CA PHE A 14 15.58 -2.45 -4.14
C PHE A 14 17.01 -2.19 -3.65
N ILE A 15 17.36 -0.94 -3.34
CA ILE A 15 18.68 -0.57 -2.83
C ILE A 15 18.91 -1.22 -1.46
N GLY A 16 17.95 -1.10 -0.54
CA GLY A 16 18.07 -1.64 0.81
C GLY A 16 18.27 -3.16 0.80
N THR A 17 17.48 -3.90 0.03
CA THR A 17 17.54 -5.37 0.05
C THR A 17 18.71 -5.96 -0.73
N THR A 18 19.24 -5.28 -1.74
CA THR A 18 20.39 -5.76 -2.54
C THR A 18 21.74 -5.33 -1.98
N GLN A 19 21.86 -4.08 -1.50
CA GLN A 19 23.15 -3.54 -1.05
C GLN A 19 23.38 -3.75 0.45
N ILE A 20 22.34 -3.51 1.28
CA ILE A 20 22.43 -3.55 2.74
C ILE A 20 22.00 -4.93 3.26
N GLY A 21 20.87 -5.45 2.79
CA GLY A 21 20.31 -6.74 3.17
C GLY A 21 19.41 -6.68 4.40
N TRP A 22 18.38 -7.53 4.42
CA TRP A 22 17.41 -7.63 5.51
C TRP A 22 18.08 -8.05 6.81
N ASN A 23 17.86 -7.27 7.87
CA ASN A 23 18.31 -7.58 9.22
C ASN A 23 17.12 -8.02 10.08
N PHE A 24 17.19 -9.24 10.61
CA PHE A 24 16.15 -9.85 11.44
C PHE A 24 16.32 -9.61 12.95
N GLY A 25 17.42 -8.96 13.35
CA GLY A 25 17.73 -8.65 14.75
C GLY A 25 18.48 -9.74 15.51
N ASP A 26 18.73 -10.88 14.87
CA ASP A 26 19.50 -12.02 15.39
C ASP A 26 20.96 -12.03 14.88
N GLY A 27 21.37 -10.97 14.16
CA GLY A 27 22.68 -10.86 13.52
C GLY A 27 22.75 -11.46 12.11
N THR A 28 21.69 -12.11 11.62
CA THR A 28 21.63 -12.55 10.22
C THR A 28 21.25 -11.39 9.30
N ILE A 29 22.02 -11.24 8.23
CA ILE A 29 21.78 -10.25 7.16
C ILE A 29 21.55 -11.00 5.86
N LEU A 30 20.33 -10.94 5.33
CA LEU A 30 19.94 -11.59 4.08
C LEU A 30 19.95 -10.58 2.93
N LYS A 31 20.94 -10.70 2.04
CA LYS A 31 21.03 -9.88 0.82
C LYS A 31 20.38 -10.60 -0.36
N LEU A 32 19.55 -9.88 -1.10
CA LEU A 32 19.00 -10.38 -2.35
C LEU A 32 20.02 -10.21 -3.49
N SER A 33 20.02 -11.16 -4.43
CA SER A 33 20.77 -11.00 -5.68
C SER A 33 20.20 -9.83 -6.48
N TRP A 34 21.04 -9.19 -7.32
CA TRP A 34 20.61 -8.08 -8.17
C TRP A 34 19.43 -8.46 -9.08
N PHE A 35 19.47 -9.63 -9.72
CA PHE A 35 18.41 -10.10 -10.60
C PHE A 35 17.10 -10.34 -9.85
N THR A 36 17.17 -11.03 -8.70
CA THR A 36 16.00 -11.30 -7.86
C THR A 36 15.41 -10.00 -7.31
N GLY A 37 16.26 -9.09 -6.84
CA GLY A 37 15.86 -7.78 -6.37
C GLY A 37 15.14 -6.97 -7.46
N LEU A 38 15.63 -7.01 -8.70
CA LEU A 38 15.02 -6.25 -9.80
C LEU A 38 13.66 -6.83 -10.17
N ALA A 39 13.54 -8.15 -10.26
CA ALA A 39 12.26 -8.82 -10.50
C ALA A 39 11.22 -8.48 -9.42
N LEU A 40 11.62 -8.53 -8.15
CA LEU A 40 10.78 -8.14 -7.02
C LEU A 40 10.41 -6.65 -7.05
N ALA A 41 11.34 -5.77 -7.43
CA ALA A 41 11.08 -4.34 -7.56
C ALA A 41 10.00 -4.03 -8.61
N VAL A 42 10.07 -4.67 -9.79
CA VAL A 42 9.07 -4.52 -10.85
C VAL A 42 7.71 -5.07 -10.40
N LEU A 43 7.69 -6.26 -9.79
CA LEU A 43 6.46 -6.86 -9.28
C LEU A 43 5.83 -6.00 -8.18
N PHE A 44 6.63 -5.52 -7.24
CA PHE A 44 6.18 -4.68 -6.13
C PHE A 44 5.60 -3.35 -6.64
N TYR A 45 6.23 -2.74 -7.65
CA TYR A 45 5.68 -1.55 -8.31
C TYR A 45 4.30 -1.83 -8.95
N GLY A 46 4.18 -2.94 -9.68
CA GLY A 46 2.92 -3.36 -10.28
C GLY A 46 1.81 -3.59 -9.24
N VAL A 47 2.12 -4.26 -8.13
CA VAL A 47 1.18 -4.54 -7.03
C VAL A 47 0.72 -3.24 -6.37
N MET A 48 1.60 -2.27 -6.13
CA MET A 48 1.21 -0.98 -5.56
C MET A 48 0.27 -0.19 -6.47
N LEU A 49 0.56 -0.14 -7.78
CA LEU A 49 -0.32 0.51 -8.75
C LEU A 49 -1.67 -0.20 -8.85
N ALA A 50 -1.67 -1.53 -8.84
CA ALA A 50 -2.89 -2.33 -8.80
C ALA A 50 -3.70 -2.05 -7.53
N GLY A 51 -3.06 -1.95 -6.37
CA GLY A 51 -3.70 -1.61 -5.10
C GLY A 51 -4.43 -0.27 -5.16
N VAL A 52 -3.77 0.79 -5.65
CA VAL A 52 -4.41 2.11 -5.83
C VAL A 52 -5.56 2.04 -6.83
N ALA A 53 -5.40 1.31 -7.94
CA ALA A 53 -6.45 1.16 -8.95
C ALA A 53 -7.68 0.40 -8.40
N VAL A 54 -7.47 -0.65 -7.61
CA VAL A 54 -8.51 -1.42 -6.92
C VAL A 54 -9.24 -0.52 -5.92
N MET A 55 -8.51 0.20 -5.06
CA MET A 55 -9.12 1.11 -4.09
C MET A 55 -9.89 2.26 -4.76
N GLY A 56 -9.34 2.84 -5.82
CA GLY A 56 -10.05 3.85 -6.62
C GLY A 56 -11.36 3.32 -7.21
N ARG A 57 -11.36 2.07 -7.70
CA ARG A 57 -12.58 1.39 -8.18
C ARG A 57 -13.57 1.12 -7.06
N VAL A 58 -13.12 0.69 -5.89
CA VAL A 58 -13.97 0.46 -4.71
C VAL A 58 -14.68 1.75 -4.32
N ILE A 59 -13.95 2.85 -4.20
CA ILE A 59 -14.52 4.17 -3.85
C ILE A 59 -15.54 4.60 -4.91
N TRP A 60 -15.21 4.44 -6.19
CA TRP A 60 -16.12 4.75 -7.30
C TRP A 60 -17.38 3.87 -7.32
N TRP A 61 -17.26 2.61 -6.94
CA TRP A 61 -18.37 1.66 -6.85
C TRP A 61 -19.28 1.98 -5.66
N MET A 62 -18.71 2.28 -4.49
CA MET A 62 -19.47 2.69 -3.31
C MET A 62 -20.19 4.02 -3.54
N ALA A 63 -19.60 4.93 -4.30
CA ALA A 63 -20.21 6.23 -4.64
C ALA A 63 -21.39 6.14 -5.63
N ARG A 64 -21.78 4.94 -6.09
CA ARG A 64 -22.82 4.75 -7.12
C ARG A 64 -24.21 5.30 -6.75
N ASN A 65 -24.52 5.36 -5.45
CA ASN A 65 -25.82 5.79 -4.95
C ASN A 65 -25.89 7.31 -4.69
N TYR A 66 -24.78 8.04 -4.87
CA TYR A 66 -24.74 9.48 -4.61
C TYR A 66 -25.07 10.29 -5.87
N PRO A 67 -25.89 11.35 -5.74
CA PRO A 67 -26.33 12.16 -6.87
C PRO A 67 -25.18 12.90 -7.57
N GLN A 68 -24.12 13.25 -6.83
CA GLN A 68 -22.89 13.87 -7.34
C GLN A 68 -21.77 12.84 -7.44
N ARG A 69 -21.95 11.83 -8.30
CA ARG A 69 -20.98 10.74 -8.43
C ARG A 69 -19.64 11.25 -8.98
N PRO A 70 -18.52 11.09 -8.24
CA PRO A 70 -17.20 11.43 -8.76
C PRO A 70 -16.81 10.50 -9.92
N SER A 71 -16.07 11.03 -10.89
CA SER A 71 -15.50 10.21 -11.96
C SER A 71 -14.46 9.22 -11.39
N LEU A 72 -14.28 8.08 -12.05
CA LEU A 72 -13.30 7.07 -11.66
C LEU A 72 -11.86 7.61 -11.57
N ALA A 73 -11.48 8.54 -12.45
CA ALA A 73 -10.16 9.18 -12.40
C ALA A 73 -9.96 9.99 -11.10
N HIS A 74 -10.96 10.76 -10.68
CA HIS A 74 -10.92 11.49 -9.41
C HIS A 74 -10.84 10.54 -8.20
N CYS A 75 -11.55 9.41 -8.21
CA CYS A 75 -11.45 8.40 -7.16
C CYS A 75 -10.05 7.77 -7.08
N MET A 76 -9.41 7.48 -8.22
CA MET A 76 -8.03 6.98 -8.26
C MET A 76 -7.03 8.01 -7.73
N VAL A 77 -7.20 9.28 -8.10
CA VAL A 77 -6.38 10.38 -7.59
C VAL A 77 -6.53 10.51 -6.08
N PHE A 78 -7.76 10.45 -5.57
CA PHE A 78 -8.05 10.47 -4.14
C PHE A 78 -7.42 9.28 -3.40
N ALA A 79 -7.58 8.05 -3.91
CA ALA A 79 -6.95 6.86 -3.35
C ALA A 79 -5.42 6.99 -3.32
N GLY A 80 -4.83 7.58 -4.36
CA GLY A 80 -3.41 7.92 -4.42
C GLY A 80 -2.96 8.89 -3.33
N TYR A 81 -3.71 9.96 -3.08
CA TYR A 81 -3.43 10.90 -2.00
C TYR A 81 -3.51 10.23 -0.63
N VAL A 82 -4.55 9.44 -0.39
CA VAL A 82 -4.72 8.70 0.86
C VAL A 82 -3.56 7.72 1.08
N ALA A 83 -3.08 7.04 0.03
CA ALA A 83 -1.96 6.10 0.09
C ALA A 83 -0.56 6.76 0.21
N THR A 84 -0.45 8.08 0.12
CA THR A 84 0.82 8.81 0.21
C THR A 84 1.67 8.46 1.44
N PRO A 85 1.12 8.38 2.67
CA PRO A 85 1.89 8.03 3.86
C PRO A 85 2.53 6.64 3.74
N LEU A 86 1.82 5.68 3.15
CA LEU A 86 2.35 4.34 2.89
C LEU A 86 3.50 4.38 1.88
N PHE A 87 3.40 5.17 0.80
CA PHE A 87 4.51 5.31 -0.15
C PHE A 87 5.75 5.95 0.49
N LEU A 88 5.56 7.01 1.28
CA LEU A 88 6.64 7.69 1.98
C LEU A 88 7.29 6.79 3.05
N SER A 89 6.50 5.93 3.71
CA SER A 89 7.03 4.96 4.68
C SER A 89 8.07 4.02 4.07
N GLY A 90 8.02 3.79 2.75
CA GLY A 90 8.99 2.96 2.04
C GLY A 90 10.41 3.51 2.00
N LEU A 91 10.63 4.79 2.35
CA LEU A 91 11.98 5.33 2.55
C LEU A 91 12.76 4.55 3.61
N VAL A 92 12.06 4.03 4.61
CA VAL A 92 12.65 3.21 5.68
C VAL A 92 13.25 1.91 5.15
N ALA A 93 12.81 1.43 3.98
CA ALA A 93 13.39 0.26 3.35
C ALA A 93 14.87 0.44 2.96
N LEU A 94 15.39 1.68 2.93
CA LEU A 94 16.84 1.94 2.83
C LEU A 94 17.61 1.44 4.05
N TYR A 95 16.96 1.27 5.20
CA TYR A 95 17.52 0.62 6.37
C TYR A 95 16.62 -0.58 6.72
N PRO A 96 16.80 -1.72 6.02
CA PRO A 96 15.88 -2.88 6.04
C PRO A 96 15.99 -3.70 7.34
N LEU A 97 15.77 -3.04 8.47
CA LEU A 97 15.53 -3.66 9.76
C LEU A 97 14.04 -4.01 9.82
N VAL A 98 13.73 -5.31 9.94
CA VAL A 98 12.35 -5.82 9.86
C VAL A 98 11.43 -5.11 10.84
N TRP A 99 11.87 -4.95 12.09
CA TRP A 99 11.10 -4.28 13.15
C TRP A 99 10.87 -2.79 12.88
N LEU A 100 11.86 -2.09 12.31
CA LEU A 100 11.71 -0.67 11.96
C LEU A 100 10.71 -0.50 10.81
N CYS A 101 10.82 -1.34 9.79
CA CYS A 101 9.87 -1.34 8.66
C CYS A 101 8.45 -1.65 9.14
N ALA A 102 8.29 -2.64 10.02
CA ALA A 102 6.99 -3.00 10.59
C ALA A 102 6.37 -1.86 11.40
N LEU A 103 7.17 -1.20 12.25
CA LEU A 103 6.71 -0.08 13.07
C LEU A 103 6.30 1.12 12.21
N VAL A 104 7.16 1.56 11.29
CA VAL A 104 6.86 2.74 10.45
C VAL A 104 5.73 2.45 9.46
N GLY A 105 5.69 1.24 8.90
CA GLY A 105 4.58 0.79 8.05
C GLY A 105 3.24 0.78 8.80
N THR A 106 3.24 0.37 10.06
CA THR A 106 2.04 0.39 10.92
C THR A 106 1.58 1.83 11.19
N VAL A 107 2.49 2.73 11.56
CA VAL A 107 2.15 4.15 11.75
C VAL A 107 1.60 4.77 10.47
N ALA A 108 2.22 4.48 9.32
CA ALA A 108 1.75 4.94 8.02
C ALA A 108 0.37 4.40 7.65
N LEU A 109 0.05 3.15 8.01
CA LEU A 109 -1.27 2.56 7.83
C LEU A 109 -2.33 3.28 8.67
N PHE A 110 -2.06 3.54 9.94
CA PHE A 110 -2.96 4.32 10.80
C PHE A 110 -3.18 5.73 10.26
N TYR A 111 -2.12 6.40 9.81
CA TYR A 111 -2.23 7.74 9.24
C TYR A 111 -3.00 7.74 7.91
N THR A 112 -2.83 6.71 7.09
CA THR A 112 -3.61 6.49 5.86
C THR A 112 -5.09 6.33 6.18
N GLY A 113 -5.43 5.54 7.20
CA GLY A 113 -6.81 5.41 7.69
C GLY A 113 -7.37 6.75 8.16
N TYR A 114 -6.60 7.52 8.93
CA TYR A 114 -6.98 8.85 9.39
C TYR A 114 -7.26 9.82 8.22
N LEU A 115 -6.38 9.87 7.21
CA LEU A 115 -6.59 10.67 6.00
C LEU A 115 -7.85 10.25 5.23
N LEU A 116 -8.16 8.96 5.21
CA LEU A 116 -9.36 8.45 4.58
C LEU A 116 -10.63 8.95 5.29
N TYR A 117 -10.66 8.89 6.62
CA TYR A 117 -11.77 9.42 7.44
C TYR A 117 -11.98 10.92 7.29
N LEU A 118 -10.90 11.69 7.14
CA LEU A 118 -11.00 13.13 6.89
C LEU A 118 -11.36 13.45 5.43
N GLY A 119 -10.80 12.69 4.49
CA GLY A 119 -10.88 12.98 3.07
C GLY A 119 -12.24 12.64 2.44
N ILE A 120 -12.85 11.51 2.83
CA ILE A 120 -14.09 11.04 2.20
C ILE A 120 -15.28 11.99 2.39
N PRO A 121 -15.58 12.49 3.61
CA PRO A 121 -16.70 13.42 3.78
C PRO A 121 -16.55 14.68 2.92
N SER A 122 -15.33 15.21 2.83
CA SER A 122 -15.02 16.38 2.01
C SER A 122 -15.04 16.08 0.51
N PHE A 123 -14.57 14.90 0.09
CA PHE A 123 -14.51 14.49 -1.32
C PHE A 123 -15.89 14.19 -1.91
N LEU A 124 -16.77 13.56 -1.14
CA LEU A 124 -18.14 13.24 -1.56
C LEU A 124 -19.16 14.35 -1.23
N ASN A 125 -18.74 15.37 -0.48
CA ASN A 125 -19.59 16.45 0.02
C ASN A 125 -20.82 15.94 0.79
N ILE A 126 -20.57 15.05 1.76
CA ILE A 126 -21.59 14.37 2.58
C ILE A 126 -21.48 14.74 4.05
N ASN A 127 -22.55 14.51 4.81
CA ASN A 127 -22.58 14.73 6.24
C ASN A 127 -21.59 13.80 6.98
N LYS A 128 -21.13 14.22 8.16
CA LYS A 128 -20.15 13.45 8.95
C LYS A 128 -20.60 12.03 9.28
N GLU A 129 -21.89 11.81 9.57
CA GLU A 129 -22.42 10.49 9.91
C GLU A 129 -22.35 9.51 8.73
N GLU A 130 -22.77 9.95 7.54
CA GLU A 130 -22.65 9.16 6.31
C GLU A 130 -21.17 8.94 5.94
N GLY A 131 -20.36 9.98 6.09
CA GLY A 131 -18.92 9.93 5.84
C GLY A 131 -18.19 8.95 6.75
N LEU A 132 -18.58 8.82 8.01
CA LEU A 132 -18.04 7.81 8.94
C LEU A 132 -18.33 6.39 8.47
N SER A 133 -19.57 6.12 8.05
CA SER A 133 -19.97 4.79 7.55
C SER A 133 -19.25 4.42 6.26
N PHE A 134 -19.16 5.37 5.31
CA PHE A 134 -18.46 5.18 4.05
C PHE A 134 -16.94 4.99 4.26
N SER A 135 -16.33 5.81 5.13
CA SER A 135 -14.90 5.71 5.45
C SER A 135 -14.56 4.40 6.12
N SER A 136 -15.35 3.96 7.10
CA SER A 136 -15.15 2.69 7.79
C SER A 136 -15.26 1.50 6.84
N SER A 137 -16.25 1.52 5.95
CA SER A 137 -16.43 0.47 4.94
C SER A 137 -15.27 0.45 3.93
N THR A 138 -14.83 1.62 3.47
CA THR A 138 -13.69 1.72 2.55
C THR A 138 -12.39 1.26 3.21
N LEU A 139 -12.18 1.62 4.48
CA LEU A 139 -11.02 1.17 5.27
C LEU A 139 -11.05 -0.34 5.46
N ALA A 140 -12.20 -0.92 5.81
CA ALA A 140 -12.36 -2.37 5.96
C ALA A 140 -12.01 -3.12 4.67
N ILE A 141 -12.46 -2.61 3.51
CA ILE A 141 -12.08 -3.18 2.20
C ILE A 141 -10.57 -3.02 1.95
N GLY A 142 -10.00 -1.86 2.28
CA GLY A 142 -8.56 -1.63 2.16
C GLY A 142 -7.72 -2.59 3.00
N VAL A 143 -8.14 -2.85 4.25
CA VAL A 143 -7.52 -3.85 5.12
C VAL A 143 -7.68 -5.25 4.54
N LEU A 144 -8.86 -5.63 4.05
CA LEU A 144 -9.08 -6.93 3.41
C LEU A 144 -8.18 -7.12 2.17
N VAL A 145 -8.03 -6.09 1.33
CA VAL A 145 -7.10 -6.12 0.19
C VAL A 145 -5.67 -6.32 0.66
N LEU A 146 -5.25 -5.62 1.72
CA LEU A 146 -3.93 -5.79 2.31
C LEU A 146 -3.74 -7.22 2.85
N GLU A 147 -4.71 -7.77 3.56
CA GLU A 147 -4.67 -9.15 4.08
C GLU A 147 -4.57 -10.18 2.96
N VAL A 148 -5.33 -10.01 1.87
CA VAL A 148 -5.23 -10.88 0.69
C VAL A 148 -3.82 -10.81 0.09
N LEU A 149 -3.23 -9.62 -0.02
CA LEU A 149 -1.86 -9.47 -0.52
C LEU A 149 -0.83 -10.14 0.40
N LEU A 150 -0.98 -10.01 1.73
CA LEU A 150 -0.12 -10.67 2.71
C LEU A 150 -0.27 -12.19 2.65
N ALA A 151 -1.50 -12.70 2.55
CA ALA A 151 -1.77 -14.13 2.41
C ALA A 151 -1.16 -14.69 1.13
N LEU A 152 -1.32 -13.99 -0.01
CA LEU A 152 -0.67 -14.37 -1.27
C LEU A 152 0.85 -14.39 -1.14
N THR A 153 1.44 -13.42 -0.44
CA THR A 153 2.88 -13.38 -0.20
C THR A 153 3.33 -14.60 0.62
N VAL A 154 2.62 -14.93 1.70
CA VAL A 154 2.90 -16.11 2.53
C VAL A 154 2.75 -17.40 1.73
N ILE A 155 1.72 -17.51 0.88
CA ILE A 155 1.52 -18.69 0.03
C ILE A 155 2.65 -18.82 -0.99
N LEU A 156 3.04 -17.73 -1.66
CA LEU A 156 4.13 -17.74 -2.64
C LEU A 156 5.47 -18.13 -2.02
N TRP A 157 5.75 -17.65 -0.81
CA TRP A 157 6.98 -18.01 -0.07
C TRP A 157 6.90 -19.42 0.52
N GLY A 158 5.76 -19.78 1.09
CA GLY A 158 5.53 -21.06 1.77
C GLY A 158 5.33 -22.23 0.81
N TYR A 159 4.85 -22.03 -0.42
CA TYR A 159 4.71 -23.06 -1.44
C TYR A 159 5.72 -22.91 -2.59
N GLY A 160 6.46 -21.80 -2.65
CA GLY A 160 7.51 -21.58 -3.65
C GLY A 160 8.60 -22.66 -3.65
N TYR A 161 8.83 -23.33 -2.52
CA TYR A 161 9.76 -24.48 -2.44
C TYR A 161 9.23 -25.78 -3.05
N ARG A 162 7.92 -25.89 -3.33
CA ARG A 162 7.29 -27.07 -3.96
C ARG A 162 6.88 -26.85 -5.41
N LEU A 163 6.87 -25.60 -5.87
CA LEU A 163 6.45 -25.21 -7.22
C LEU A 163 7.64 -25.10 -8.20
N PHE A 164 8.87 -25.37 -7.75
CA PHE A 164 10.09 -25.50 -8.54
C PHE A 164 10.90 -26.72 -8.09
#